data_AF-A0A1Z8RJD2-F1
#
_entry.id   AF-A0A1Z8RJD2-F1
#
_cell.length_a   1.000
_cell.length_b   1.000
_cell.length_c   1.000
_cell.angle_alpha   90.00
_cell.angle_beta   90.00
_cell.angle_gamma   90.00
#
_symmetry.space_group_name_H-M   'P 1'
#
loop_
_entity.id
_entity.type
_entity.pdbx_description
1 polymer ?
#
loop_
_entity_poly.entity_id
_entity_poly.type
_entity_poly.pdbx_seq_one_letter_code
_entity_poly.pdbx_strand_id
1 'polypeptide(L)'
;MPDVAKILVESQRYNQSALEKLWDFANRLDVEDDGRKILVCHISSLLKIEEPDMLDLQVRPLEAQQELLILRRLNGDQTDPLIAEAKATTRQNLSGVEPTRPFTDVFHGRVDDENDGPIEAFLPCPDLVTPSEVVDIRTEPAR
;
A
#
# COMPACT_ATOMS: atom_id res chain seq x y z
N MET A 1 -16.36 -0.67 -26.35
CA MET A 1 -16.20 -1.53 -25.16
C MET A 1 -17.40 -2.46 -25.10
N PRO A 2 -17.23 -3.79 -24.96
CA PRO A 2 -18.37 -4.68 -24.71
C PRO A 2 -19.00 -4.32 -23.36
N ASP A 3 -20.32 -4.30 -23.31
CA ASP A 3 -21.10 -3.85 -22.15
C ASP A 3 -21.09 -4.93 -21.06
N VAL A 4 -20.34 -4.69 -19.99
CA VAL A 4 -20.20 -5.59 -18.83
C VAL A 4 -21.56 -5.95 -18.25
N ALA A 5 -22.52 -5.01 -18.25
CA ALA A 5 -23.88 -5.26 -17.78
C ALA A 5 -24.59 -6.33 -18.61
N LYS A 6 -24.34 -6.38 -19.93
CA LYS A 6 -24.94 -7.37 -20.82
C LYS A 6 -24.41 -8.77 -20.57
N ILE A 7 -23.10 -8.92 -20.36
CA ILE A 7 -22.46 -10.20 -20.07
C ILE A 7 -22.93 -10.76 -18.71
N LEU A 8 -23.12 -9.88 -17.72
CA LEU A 8 -23.61 -10.23 -16.39
C LEU A 8 -25.08 -10.64 -16.39
N VAL A 9 -25.93 -10.00 -17.19
CA VAL A 9 -27.34 -10.42 -17.37
C VAL A 9 -27.43 -11.77 -18.10
N GLU A 10 -26.53 -12.02 -19.06
CA GLU A 10 -26.44 -13.31 -19.75
C GLU A 10 -25.94 -14.44 -18.83
N SER A 11 -25.05 -14.15 -17.87
CA SER A 11 -24.52 -15.15 -16.92
C SER A 11 -25.50 -15.54 -15.81
N GLN A 12 -26.38 -14.63 -15.38
CA GLN A 12 -27.49 -14.94 -14.45
C GLN A 12 -28.45 -16.00 -15.01
N ARG A 13 -28.50 -16.19 -16.33
CA ARG A 13 -29.30 -17.20 -17.01
C ARG A 13 -28.46 -18.46 -17.31
N TYR A 14 -27.80 -19.04 -16.30
CA TYR A 14 -27.10 -20.35 -16.32
C TYR A 14 -26.63 -20.84 -17.70
N ASN A 15 -25.84 -20.02 -18.40
CA ASN A 15 -25.32 -20.38 -19.72
C ASN A 15 -23.80 -20.52 -19.60
N GLN A 16 -23.29 -21.73 -19.84
CA GLN A 16 -21.87 -22.05 -19.80
C GLN A 16 -21.04 -21.13 -20.72
N SER A 17 -21.63 -20.71 -21.84
CA SER A 17 -21.04 -19.73 -22.76
C SER A 17 -20.87 -18.34 -22.13
N ALA A 18 -21.73 -17.95 -21.18
CA ALA A 18 -21.60 -16.67 -20.49
C ALA A 18 -20.48 -16.69 -19.44
N LEU A 19 -20.24 -17.85 -18.80
CA LEU A 19 -19.10 -18.05 -17.89
C LEU A 19 -17.77 -17.99 -18.64
N GLU A 20 -17.67 -18.64 -19.81
CA GLU A 20 -16.47 -18.58 -20.67
C GLU A 20 -16.18 -17.15 -21.13
N LYS A 21 -17.21 -16.41 -21.58
CA LYS A 21 -17.05 -14.99 -21.96
C LYS A 21 -16.62 -14.11 -20.79
N LEU A 22 -17.11 -14.39 -19.60
CA LEU A 22 -16.77 -13.63 -18.39
C LEU A 22 -15.33 -13.94 -17.94
N TRP A 23 -14.91 -15.20 -18.07
CA TRP A 23 -13.52 -15.64 -17.83
C TRP A 23 -12.54 -15.01 -18.83
N ASP A 24 -12.86 -15.04 -20.12
CA ASP A 24 -12.05 -14.39 -21.16
C ASP A 24 -12.00 -12.87 -20.98
N PHE A 25 -13.10 -12.26 -20.55
CA PHE A 25 -13.12 -10.83 -20.22
C PHE A 25 -12.25 -10.52 -19.00
N ALA A 26 -12.36 -11.30 -17.92
CA ALA A 26 -11.54 -11.14 -16.72
C ALA A 26 -10.04 -11.26 -17.02
N ASN A 27 -9.64 -12.19 -17.88
CA ASN A 27 -8.24 -12.39 -18.29
C ASN A 27 -7.71 -11.29 -19.24
N ARG A 28 -8.60 -10.51 -19.85
CA ARG A 28 -8.26 -9.40 -20.74
C ARG A 28 -8.21 -8.05 -20.02
N LEU A 29 -8.66 -7.98 -18.78
CA LEU A 29 -8.52 -6.80 -17.95
C LEU A 29 -7.10 -6.77 -17.37
N ASP A 30 -6.39 -5.69 -17.66
CA ASP A 30 -5.03 -5.49 -17.18
C ASP A 30 -5.00 -5.40 -15.65
N VAL A 31 -3.86 -5.75 -15.04
CA VAL A 31 -3.72 -5.88 -13.57
C VAL A 31 -3.95 -4.54 -12.85
N GLU A 32 -3.81 -3.42 -13.57
CA GLU A 32 -3.95 -2.05 -13.05
C GLU A 32 -5.35 -1.45 -13.24
N ASP A 33 -6.28 -2.14 -13.92
CA ASP A 33 -7.51 -1.51 -14.40
C ASP A 33 -8.68 -1.62 -13.41
N ASP A 34 -9.38 -0.50 -13.18
CA ASP A 34 -10.56 -0.42 -12.29
C ASP A 34 -11.69 -1.37 -12.74
N GLY A 35 -11.69 -1.78 -14.01
CA GLY A 35 -12.61 -2.78 -14.55
C GLY A 35 -12.53 -4.14 -13.85
N ARG A 36 -11.35 -4.56 -13.39
CA ARG A 36 -11.18 -5.85 -12.68
C ARG A 36 -11.77 -5.80 -11.28
N LYS A 37 -11.62 -4.67 -10.59
CA LYS A 37 -12.24 -4.43 -9.27
C LYS A 37 -13.76 -4.47 -9.37
N ILE A 38 -14.34 -3.79 -10.36
CA ILE A 38 -15.79 -3.77 -10.59
C ILE A 38 -16.33 -5.18 -10.85
N LEU A 39 -15.62 -5.97 -11.67
CA LEU A 39 -16.02 -7.35 -11.96
C LEU A 39 -15.96 -8.25 -10.71
N VAL A 40 -14.88 -8.15 -9.92
CA VAL A 40 -14.73 -8.92 -8.67
C VAL A 40 -15.82 -8.54 -7.67
N CYS A 41 -16.07 -7.24 -7.44
CA CYS A 41 -17.14 -6.79 -6.56
C CYS A 41 -18.50 -7.34 -7.01
N HIS A 42 -18.80 -7.28 -8.31
CA HIS A 42 -20.07 -7.77 -8.82
C HIS A 42 -20.23 -9.30 -8.68
N ILE A 43 -19.17 -10.08 -8.94
CA ILE A 43 -19.19 -11.53 -8.72
C ILE A 43 -19.37 -11.84 -7.24
N SER A 44 -18.65 -11.17 -6.34
CA SER A 44 -18.79 -11.35 -4.89
C SER A 44 -20.22 -11.06 -4.42
N SER A 45 -20.83 -9.97 -4.90
CA SER A 45 -22.23 -9.65 -4.61
C SER A 45 -23.21 -10.71 -5.12
N LEU A 46 -22.99 -11.27 -6.32
CA LEU A 46 -23.83 -12.35 -6.86
C LEU A 46 -23.69 -13.65 -6.07
N LEU A 47 -22.48 -13.98 -5.65
CA LEU A 47 -22.17 -15.19 -4.90
C LEU A 47 -22.54 -15.09 -3.42
N LYS A 48 -23.01 -13.93 -2.94
CA LYS A 48 -23.29 -13.65 -1.53
C LYS A 48 -22.11 -14.03 -0.63
N ILE A 49 -20.90 -13.89 -1.14
CA ILE A 49 -19.70 -14.02 -0.32
C ILE A 49 -19.78 -12.85 0.65
N GLU A 50 -19.80 -13.14 1.96
CA GLU A 50 -19.78 -12.09 2.99
C GLU A 50 -18.60 -11.17 2.68
N GLU A 51 -18.91 -9.90 2.43
CA GLU A 51 -17.87 -8.90 2.22
C GLU A 51 -17.02 -8.88 3.50
N PRO A 52 -15.67 -8.94 3.39
CA PRO A 52 -14.83 -8.82 4.56
C PRO A 52 -15.20 -7.51 5.28
N ASP A 53 -15.28 -7.54 6.61
CA ASP A 53 -15.58 -6.36 7.42
C ASP A 53 -14.76 -5.19 6.91
N MET A 54 -15.44 -4.21 6.31
CA MET A 54 -14.76 -3.03 5.79
C MET A 54 -14.21 -2.23 6.98
N LEU A 55 -12.91 -1.97 6.98
CA LEU A 55 -12.29 -1.15 8.00
C LEU A 55 -12.81 0.28 7.91
N ASP A 56 -13.17 0.87 9.05
CA ASP A 56 -13.56 2.27 9.11
C ASP A 56 -12.39 3.17 8.68
N LEU A 57 -12.59 3.88 7.57
CA LEU A 57 -11.63 4.86 7.08
C LEU A 57 -11.76 6.13 7.93
N GLN A 58 -10.67 6.48 8.62
CA GLN A 58 -10.57 7.74 9.36
C GLN A 58 -9.59 8.68 8.69
N VAL A 59 -10.03 9.91 8.46
CA VAL A 59 -9.15 11.03 8.06
C VAL A 59 -8.70 11.72 9.34
N ARG A 60 -7.38 11.78 9.57
CA ARG A 60 -6.79 12.52 10.69
C ARG A 60 -5.85 13.60 10.17
N PRO A 61 -5.84 14.80 10.78
CA PRO A 61 -4.81 15.78 10.49
C PRO A 61 -3.45 15.27 11.01
N LEU A 62 -2.40 15.50 10.24
CA LEU A 62 -1.02 15.27 10.61
C LEU A 62 -0.41 16.60 11.04
N GLU A 63 0.01 16.68 12.30
CA GLU A 63 0.77 17.82 12.82
C GLU A 63 2.19 17.82 12.26
N ALA A 64 2.77 19.03 12.15
CA ALA A 64 4.16 19.18 11.78
C ALA A 64 5.08 18.54 12.85
N GLN A 65 6.07 17.77 12.43
CA GLN A 65 6.97 17.06 13.34
C GLN A 65 8.35 16.83 12.70
N GLN A 66 9.37 16.67 13.53
CA GLN A 66 10.67 16.19 13.08
C GLN A 66 10.67 14.66 12.94
N GLU A 67 11.35 14.18 11.91
CA GLU A 67 11.42 12.77 11.56
C GLU A 67 12.86 12.39 11.23
N LEU A 68 13.33 11.31 11.84
CA LEU A 68 14.52 10.60 11.38
C LEU A 68 14.14 9.80 10.14
N LEU A 69 14.84 10.02 9.03
CA LEU A 69 14.49 9.48 7.72
C LEU A 69 15.64 8.64 7.15
N ILE A 70 15.29 7.49 6.60
CA ILE A 70 16.12 6.69 5.70
C ILE A 70 15.33 6.48 4.41
N LEU A 71 15.92 6.91 3.29
CA LEU A 71 15.34 6.73 1.96
C LEU A 71 16.26 5.86 1.11
N ARG A 72 15.72 4.75 0.56
CA ARG A 72 16.44 3.87 -0.38
C ARG A 72 15.51 3.36 -1.47
N ARG A 73 16.09 3.01 -2.62
CA ARG A 73 15.40 2.26 -3.68
C ARG A 73 15.77 0.79 -3.59
N LEU A 74 14.77 -0.09 -3.56
CA LEU A 74 14.95 -1.52 -3.33
C LEU A 74 13.88 -2.35 -4.06
N ASN A 75 14.16 -3.64 -4.25
CA ASN A 75 13.18 -4.66 -4.66
C ASN A 75 12.46 -5.28 -3.45
N GLY A 76 11.42 -6.06 -3.72
CA GLY A 76 10.58 -6.71 -2.69
C GLY A 76 11.35 -7.59 -1.71
N ASP A 77 12.32 -8.37 -2.19
CA ASP A 77 13.15 -9.26 -1.37
C ASP A 77 14.08 -8.52 -0.38
N GLN A 78 14.29 -7.21 -0.60
CA GLN A 78 15.19 -6.37 0.18
C GLN A 78 14.48 -5.52 1.25
N THR A 79 13.15 -5.54 1.29
CA THR A 79 12.35 -4.66 2.17
C THR A 79 12.52 -5.00 3.65
N ASP A 80 12.39 -6.28 4.00
CA ASP A 80 12.44 -6.73 5.39
C ASP A 80 13.82 -6.46 6.04
N PRO A 81 14.96 -6.78 5.38
CA PRO A 81 16.27 -6.39 5.88
C PRO A 81 16.42 -4.89 6.09
N LEU A 82 15.91 -4.07 5.15
CA LEU A 82 15.95 -2.61 5.28
C LEU A 82 15.14 -2.15 6.49
N ILE A 83 13.92 -2.64 6.68
CA ILE A 83 13.05 -2.20 7.78
C ILE A 83 13.70 -2.54 9.13
N ALA A 84 14.34 -3.71 9.24
CA ALA A 84 15.08 -4.08 10.44
C ALA A 84 16.28 -3.16 10.69
N GLU A 85 17.08 -2.88 9.66
CA GLU A 85 18.21 -1.93 9.72
C GLU A 85 17.72 -0.54 10.12
N ALA A 86 16.69 -0.02 9.45
CA ALA A 86 16.17 1.32 9.67
C ALA A 86 15.64 1.49 11.10
N LYS A 87 14.93 0.50 11.63
CA LYS A 87 14.48 0.50 13.04
C LYS A 87 15.64 0.52 14.02
N ALA A 88 16.70 -0.25 13.76
CA ALA A 88 17.89 -0.27 14.61
C ALA A 88 18.62 1.08 14.56
N THR A 89 18.88 1.59 13.36
CA THR A 89 19.62 2.83 13.13
C THR A 89 18.89 4.05 13.69
N THR A 90 17.59 4.18 13.43
CA THR A 90 16.79 5.31 13.96
C THR A 90 16.70 5.27 15.48
N ARG A 91 16.50 4.10 16.11
CA ARG A 91 16.53 3.95 17.58
C ARG A 91 17.89 4.27 18.18
N GLN A 92 18.97 3.89 17.52
CA GLN A 92 20.32 4.24 17.97
C GLN A 92 20.53 5.76 17.95
N ASN A 93 20.06 6.44 16.90
CA ASN A 93 20.14 7.90 16.78
C ASN A 93 19.33 8.63 17.86
N LEU A 94 18.19 8.08 18.29
CA LEU A 94 17.40 8.62 19.40
C LEU A 94 18.16 8.63 20.75
N SER A 95 19.27 7.88 20.89
CA SER A 95 20.11 7.90 22.09
C SER A 95 19.35 7.67 23.42
N GLY A 96 18.28 6.85 23.37
CA GLY A 96 17.43 6.54 24.54
C GLY A 96 16.24 7.48 24.74
N VAL A 97 16.03 8.46 23.86
CA VAL A 97 14.82 9.27 23.81
C VAL A 97 13.68 8.48 23.17
N GLU A 98 12.47 8.57 23.74
CA GLU A 98 11.29 7.91 23.16
C GLU A 98 10.82 8.66 21.88
N PRO A 99 10.44 7.93 20.82
CA PRO A 99 9.85 8.55 19.64
C PRO A 99 8.47 9.11 19.94
N THR A 100 8.06 10.14 19.20
CA THR A 100 6.75 10.78 19.40
C THR A 100 5.61 9.96 18.82
N ARG A 101 5.89 9.05 17.88
CA ARG A 101 4.95 8.15 17.21
C ARG A 101 5.63 6.84 16.80
N PRO A 102 4.86 5.80 16.44
CA PRO A 102 5.41 4.56 15.90
C PRO A 102 6.25 4.78 14.64
N PHE A 103 7.22 3.88 14.44
CA PHE A 103 7.96 3.76 13.18
C PHE A 103 6.99 3.53 12.03
N THR A 104 7.20 4.23 10.92
CA THR A 104 6.36 4.11 9.72
C THR A 104 7.24 3.93 8.49
N ASP A 105 6.81 3.02 7.62
CA ASP A 105 7.39 2.78 6.30
C ASP A 105 6.36 3.16 5.22
N VAL A 106 6.83 3.85 4.20
CA VAL A 106 6.04 4.28 3.04
C VAL A 106 6.71 3.78 1.78
N PHE A 107 5.96 2.99 1.02
CA PHE A 107 6.33 2.54 -0.32
C PHE A 107 5.74 3.50 -1.33
N HIS A 108 6.56 4.08 -2.21
CA HIS A 108 6.03 4.89 -3.31
C HIS A 108 5.94 4.04 -4.58
N GLY A 109 4.73 3.69 -4.95
CA GLY A 109 4.46 2.80 -6.08
C GLY A 109 4.56 1.32 -5.70
N ARG A 110 4.75 0.48 -6.71
CA ARG A 110 4.85 -0.97 -6.56
C ARG A 110 6.31 -1.36 -6.34
N VAL A 111 6.57 -2.08 -5.25
CA VAL A 111 7.87 -2.68 -4.96
C VAL A 111 7.68 -4.19 -4.88
N ASP A 112 8.30 -4.92 -5.78
CA ASP A 112 8.29 -6.39 -5.82
C ASP A 112 9.60 -6.93 -6.39
N ASP A 113 9.66 -8.23 -6.70
CA ASP A 113 10.87 -8.88 -7.18
C ASP A 113 11.31 -8.40 -8.57
N GLU A 114 10.41 -7.78 -9.35
CA GLU A 114 10.65 -7.32 -10.71
C GLU A 114 10.77 -5.79 -10.81
N ASN A 115 10.28 -5.06 -9.81
CA ASN A 115 10.19 -3.61 -9.80
C ASN A 115 10.81 -3.02 -8.53
N ASP A 116 11.88 -2.25 -8.71
CA ASP A 116 12.47 -1.47 -7.63
C ASP A 116 11.68 -0.18 -7.41
N GLY A 117 11.55 0.22 -6.15
CA GLY A 117 10.89 1.48 -5.82
C GLY A 117 11.48 2.15 -4.59
N PRO A 118 11.27 3.46 -4.44
CA PRO A 118 11.73 4.17 -3.26
C PRO A 118 10.86 3.80 -2.05
N ILE A 119 11.53 3.59 -0.93
CA ILE A 119 10.94 3.32 0.38
C ILE A 119 11.47 4.38 1.33
N GLU A 120 10.55 5.10 1.96
CA GLU A 120 10.80 6.02 3.06
C GLU A 120 10.53 5.29 4.38
N ALA A 121 11.58 5.07 5.16
CA ALA A 121 11.49 4.56 6.52
C ALA A 121 11.74 5.72 7.48
N PHE A 122 10.74 6.05 8.30
CA PHE A 122 10.88 7.18 9.22
C PHE A 122 10.38 6.91 10.64
N LEU A 123 11.00 7.61 11.58
CA LEU A 123 10.68 7.59 12.99
C LEU A 123 10.51 9.02 13.51
N PRO A 124 9.27 9.44 13.83
CA PRO A 124 9.03 10.75 14.41
C PRO A 124 9.75 10.92 15.74
N CYS A 125 10.47 12.03 15.88
CA CYS A 125 11.35 12.29 17.01
C CYS A 125 11.15 13.69 17.60
N PRO A 126 11.54 13.92 18.86
CA PRO A 126 11.57 15.26 19.45
C PRO A 126 12.61 16.16 18.76
N ASP A 127 12.45 17.47 18.88
CA ASP A 127 13.28 18.49 18.20
C ASP A 127 14.79 18.50 18.57
N LEU A 128 15.20 17.69 19.55
CA LEU A 128 16.53 17.68 20.14
C LEU A 128 17.46 16.60 19.54
N VAL A 129 17.02 15.89 18.50
CA VAL A 129 17.82 14.85 17.85
C VAL A 129 18.72 15.46 16.78
N THR A 130 19.98 15.02 16.73
CA THR A 130 20.96 15.47 15.73
C THR A 130 21.06 14.48 14.57
N PRO A 131 21.21 14.95 13.32
CA PRO A 131 21.38 14.07 12.17
C PRO A 131 22.72 13.31 12.27
N SER A 132 22.79 12.16 11.61
CA SER A 132 24.02 11.38 11.44
C SER A 132 24.31 11.18 9.95
N GLU A 133 25.48 10.64 9.61
CA GLU A 133 25.86 10.37 8.21
C GLU A 133 24.91 9.39 7.50
N VAL A 134 24.11 8.63 8.26
CA VAL A 134 23.22 7.56 7.75
C VAL A 134 21.75 7.94 7.88
N VAL A 135 21.41 8.92 8.72
CA VAL A 135 20.03 9.30 9.03
C VAL A 135 19.88 10.79 8.89
N ASP A 136 19.07 11.18 7.91
CA ASP A 136 18.66 12.56 7.72
C ASP A 136 17.56 12.93 8.70
N ILE A 137 17.45 14.23 9.01
CA ILE A 137 16.33 14.79 9.76
C ILE A 137 15.51 15.66 8.80
N ARG A 138 14.23 15.31 8.64
CA ARG A 138 13.25 16.09 7.88
C ARG A 138 12.24 16.69 8.85
N THR A 139 11.79 17.91 8.59
CA THR A 139 10.57 18.45 9.21
C THR A 139 9.43 18.21 8.25
N GLU A 140 8.51 17.31 8.60
CA GLU A 140 7.29 17.11 7.82
C GLU A 140 6.31 18.24 8.14
N PRO A 141 5.77 18.97 7.14
CA PRO A 141 4.79 20.02 7.37
C PRO A 141 3.43 19.45 7.77
N ALA A 142 2.63 20.26 8.47
CA ALA A 142 1.27 19.87 8.84
C ALA A 142 0.39 19.68 7.59
N ARG A 143 -0.45 18.63 7.56
CA ARG A 143 -1.34 18.26 6.44
C ARG A 143 -2.65 17.65 6.89
#